data_AF-A0A1V0DIB8-F1
#
_entry.id   AF-A0A1V0DIB8-F1
#
_cell.length_a   1.000
_cell.length_b   1.000
_cell.length_c   1.000
_cell.angle_alpha   90.00
_cell.angle_beta   90.00
_cell.angle_gamma   90.00
#
_symmetry.space_group_name_H-M   'P 1'
#
loop_
_entity.id
_entity.type
_entity.pdbx_description
1 polymer ?
#
loop_
_entity_poly.entity_id
_entity_poly.type
_entity_poly.pdbx_seq_one_letter_code
_entity_poly.pdbx_strand_id
1 'polypeptide(L)'
;MALVNWGIRTRRSALIDEGDEVSEDVRIGVYKTTPPPVAGYLPLSSEAIEPMAFQFALIGFVYLLTYGALWLLGTALTAAGLGGFVSTFWSLHFILALLMALAVRAVLDRTGRAYLIDSGLMTRTMGVFLDFLIVAAVAAISFVVVQAYWLPILLMSILAGAATIGLLYWLCWRAFDDYHFERFVELFGEMTGTINSAIILLRVTDPEFKTPVAEDAAYGSGISFFAGLPLIFMLQMPFLYFQNRVEGYWLMLLGFTVYLVLLLAVWRWIGFLDLKGPGRK
;
A
#
# COMPACT_ATOMS: atom_id res chain seq x y z
N MET A 1 -1.03 17.03 -0.45
CA MET A 1 -1.80 18.23 -0.03
C MET A 1 -2.40 19.03 -1.17
N ALA A 2 -1.63 19.51 -2.17
CA ALA A 2 -2.20 20.29 -3.28
C ALA A 2 -3.34 19.56 -4.04
N LEU A 3 -3.19 18.25 -4.25
CA LEU A 3 -4.19 17.39 -4.89
C LEU A 3 -5.47 17.24 -4.07
N VAL A 4 -5.34 17.07 -2.75
CA VAL A 4 -6.47 16.98 -1.81
C VAL A 4 -7.23 18.31 -1.77
N ASN A 5 -6.50 19.43 -1.62
CA ASN A 5 -7.09 20.77 -1.65
C ASN A 5 -7.83 21.07 -2.97
N TRP A 6 -7.28 20.60 -4.10
CA TRP A 6 -7.95 20.73 -5.40
C TRP A 6 -9.28 19.94 -5.44
N GLY A 7 -9.31 18.72 -4.91
CA GLY A 7 -10.53 17.92 -4.89
C GLY A 7 -11.62 18.46 -3.97
N ILE A 8 -11.24 18.99 -2.81
CA ILE A 8 -12.18 19.65 -1.88
C ILE A 8 -12.77 20.91 -2.54
N ARG A 9 -11.93 21.78 -3.11
CA ARG A 9 -12.38 23.01 -3.82
C ARG A 9 -13.25 22.72 -5.04
N THR A 10 -13.11 21.55 -5.65
CA THR A 10 -13.90 21.16 -6.82
C THR A 10 -15.11 20.28 -6.48
N ARG A 11 -15.41 20.09 -5.18
CA ARG A 11 -16.52 19.26 -4.65
C ARG A 11 -16.51 17.84 -5.23
N ARG A 12 -15.31 17.26 -5.32
CA ARG A 12 -15.11 15.89 -5.82
C ARG A 12 -15.02 14.87 -4.71
N SER A 13 -14.70 15.29 -3.48
CA SER A 13 -14.80 14.41 -2.32
C SER A 13 -16.26 14.13 -2.01
N ALA A 14 -16.56 12.88 -1.71
CA ALA A 14 -17.89 12.44 -1.31
C ALA A 14 -18.17 12.72 0.18
N LEU A 15 -17.12 12.94 0.99
CA LEU A 15 -17.22 13.03 2.44
C LEU A 15 -16.89 14.39 3.04
N ILE A 16 -16.13 15.23 2.33
CA ILE A 16 -15.68 16.52 2.85
C ILE A 16 -16.00 17.64 1.86
N ASP A 17 -16.81 18.60 2.30
CA ASP A 17 -17.10 19.82 1.57
C ASP A 17 -16.19 20.98 2.03
N GLU A 18 -16.01 21.99 1.18
CA GLU A 18 -15.21 23.19 1.48
C GLU A 18 -15.73 23.98 2.72
N GLY A 19 -16.96 23.69 3.16
CA GLY A 19 -17.61 24.29 4.33
C GLY A 19 -17.53 23.46 5.62
N ASP A 20 -16.96 22.26 5.59
CA ASP A 20 -16.83 21.45 6.82
C ASP A 20 -15.77 22.07 7.75
N GLU A 21 -16.22 22.51 8.92
CA GLU A 21 -15.33 23.03 9.95
C GLU A 21 -14.48 21.89 10.52
N VAL A 22 -13.26 21.74 10.00
CA VAL A 22 -12.21 20.96 10.66
C VAL A 22 -12.07 21.49 12.08
N SER A 23 -12.34 20.64 13.09
CA SER A 23 -12.34 21.04 14.49
C SER A 23 -11.01 21.71 14.88
N GLU A 24 -11.09 22.69 15.78
CA GLU A 24 -9.89 23.42 16.24
C GLU A 24 -8.81 22.45 16.71
N ASP A 25 -9.20 21.40 17.43
CA ASP A 25 -8.34 20.33 17.95
C ASP A 25 -7.55 19.62 16.84
N VAL A 26 -8.16 19.33 15.69
CA VAL A 26 -7.49 18.70 14.55
C VAL A 26 -6.56 19.69 13.85
N ARG A 27 -6.94 20.97 13.76
CA ARG A 27 -6.10 22.02 13.15
C ARG A 27 -4.82 22.28 13.93
N ILE A 28 -4.91 22.29 15.26
CA ILE A 28 -3.77 22.50 16.15
C ILE A 28 -3.02 21.21 16.47
N GLY A 29 -3.60 20.04 16.15
CA GLY A 29 -3.03 18.72 16.43
C GLY A 29 -3.05 18.33 17.91
N VAL A 30 -3.88 19.00 18.72
CA VAL A 30 -3.97 18.80 20.18
C VAL A 30 -5.44 18.77 20.56
N TYR A 31 -5.89 17.66 21.15
CA TYR A 31 -7.24 17.57 21.71
C TYR A 31 -7.35 18.45 22.96
N LYS A 32 -8.01 19.60 22.85
CA LYS A 32 -8.34 20.45 24.00
C LYS A 32 -9.72 20.10 24.58
N THR A 33 -10.61 19.52 23.78
CA THR A 33 -11.94 19.10 24.24
C THR A 33 -11.87 17.77 25.00
N THR A 34 -12.67 17.65 26.06
CA THR A 34 -12.73 16.46 26.94
C THR A 34 -14.06 15.72 26.75
N PRO A 35 -14.07 14.38 26.80
CA PRO A 35 -12.92 13.48 26.94
C PRO A 35 -12.13 13.32 25.62
N PRO A 36 -10.81 13.10 25.69
CA PRO A 36 -10.01 12.78 24.51
C PRO A 36 -10.43 11.43 23.89
N PRO A 37 -10.11 11.19 22.61
CA PRO A 37 -10.42 9.91 21.96
C PRO A 37 -9.67 8.75 22.61
N VAL A 38 -10.29 7.57 22.59
CA VAL A 38 -9.72 6.34 23.14
C VAL A 38 -8.59 5.84 22.23
N ALA A 39 -7.42 5.58 22.82
CA ALA A 39 -6.25 5.10 22.10
C ALA A 39 -6.30 3.59 21.80
N GLY A 40 -6.96 2.81 22.66
CA GLY A 40 -7.11 1.36 22.62
C GLY A 40 -7.65 0.84 23.95
N TYR A 41 -8.05 -0.43 24.00
CA TYR A 41 -8.49 -1.11 25.20
C TYR A 41 -7.46 -2.15 25.66
N LEU A 42 -7.54 -2.54 26.94
CA LEU A 42 -6.64 -3.53 27.54
C LEU A 42 -7.34 -4.90 27.56
N PRO A 43 -7.11 -5.78 26.57
CA PRO A 43 -7.78 -7.08 26.49
C PRO A 43 -7.27 -8.11 27.51
N LEU A 44 -6.10 -7.87 28.11
CA LEU A 44 -5.51 -8.72 29.15
C LEU A 44 -5.37 -7.93 30.46
N SER A 45 -5.40 -8.63 31.58
CA SER A 45 -5.02 -8.03 32.86
C SER A 45 -3.53 -7.74 32.85
N SER A 46 -3.15 -6.48 33.10
CA SER A 46 -1.74 -6.06 33.22
C SER A 46 -0.97 -6.80 34.33
N GLU A 47 -1.67 -7.43 35.29
CA GLU A 47 -1.04 -8.29 36.30
C GLU A 47 -0.49 -9.60 35.71
N ALA A 48 -1.13 -10.11 34.65
CA ALA A 48 -0.71 -11.35 33.98
C ALA A 48 0.29 -11.07 32.86
N ILE A 49 -0.04 -10.12 31.98
CA ILE A 49 0.81 -9.67 30.90
C ILE A 49 0.39 -8.27 30.48
N GLU A 50 1.38 -7.40 30.28
CA GLU A 50 1.10 -6.06 29.77
C GLU A 50 0.48 -6.15 28.36
N PRO A 51 -0.75 -5.63 28.13
CA PRO A 51 -1.44 -5.81 26.85
C PRO A 51 -0.66 -5.28 25.65
N MET A 52 0.09 -4.19 25.81
CA MET A 52 0.95 -3.69 24.76
C MET A 52 2.08 -4.66 24.43
N ALA A 53 2.70 -5.27 25.45
CA ALA A 53 3.73 -6.29 25.26
C ALA A 53 3.18 -7.52 24.54
N PHE A 54 1.92 -7.91 24.80
CA PHE A 54 1.25 -8.97 24.06
C PHE A 54 1.07 -8.61 22.57
N GLN A 55 0.62 -7.40 22.24
CA GLN A 55 0.50 -6.98 20.84
C GLN A 55 1.86 -7.00 20.11
N PHE A 56 2.93 -6.50 20.75
CA PHE A 56 4.29 -6.58 20.21
C PHE A 56 4.77 -8.02 20.03
N ALA A 57 4.51 -8.89 21.01
CA ALA A 57 4.87 -10.30 20.93
C ALA A 57 4.14 -10.99 19.76
N LEU A 58 2.87 -10.64 19.52
CA LEU A 58 2.12 -11.15 18.38
C LEU A 58 2.73 -10.69 17.04
N ILE A 59 3.09 -9.41 16.91
CA ILE A 59 3.78 -8.88 15.72
C ILE A 59 5.12 -9.59 15.51
N GLY A 60 5.93 -9.72 16.57
CA GLY A 60 7.20 -10.42 16.54
C GLY A 60 7.05 -11.90 16.18
N PHE A 61 6.00 -12.56 16.66
CA PHE A 61 5.68 -13.93 16.31
C PHE A 61 5.38 -14.09 14.82
N VAL A 62 4.53 -13.22 14.24
CA VAL A 62 4.27 -13.21 12.79
C VAL A 62 5.56 -12.96 11.99
N TYR A 63 6.41 -12.04 12.46
CA TYR A 63 7.71 -11.79 11.84
C TYR A 63 8.59 -13.05 11.82
N LEU A 64 8.71 -13.75 12.95
CA LEU A 64 9.50 -14.99 13.04
C LEU A 64 8.93 -16.10 12.15
N LEU A 65 7.61 -16.25 12.07
CA LEU A 65 6.97 -17.18 11.14
C LEU A 65 7.30 -16.85 9.69
N THR A 66 7.26 -15.56 9.34
CA THR A 66 7.57 -15.09 8.00
C THR A 66 9.03 -15.37 7.64
N TYR A 67 9.95 -15.05 8.54
CA TYR A 67 11.38 -15.32 8.36
C TYR A 67 11.64 -16.81 8.19
N GLY A 68 11.04 -17.65 9.04
CA GLY A 68 11.16 -19.11 8.95
C GLY A 68 10.60 -19.64 7.62
N ALA A 69 9.45 -19.15 7.18
CA ALA A 69 8.85 -19.52 5.91
C ALA A 69 9.73 -19.13 4.71
N LEU A 70 10.31 -17.93 4.72
CA LEU A 70 11.26 -17.47 3.69
C LEU A 70 12.53 -18.30 3.67
N TRP A 71 13.07 -18.65 4.83
CA TRP A 71 14.26 -19.47 4.95
C TRP A 71 14.01 -20.90 4.41
N LEU A 72 12.88 -21.51 4.78
CA LEU A 72 12.47 -22.82 4.25
C LEU A 72 12.23 -22.77 2.73
N LEU A 73 11.58 -21.71 2.24
CA LEU A 73 11.35 -21.53 0.81
C LEU A 73 12.69 -21.35 0.06
N GLY A 74 13.60 -20.54 0.59
CA GLY A 74 14.91 -20.30 -0.02
C GLY A 74 15.77 -21.56 -0.10
N THR A 75 15.77 -22.37 0.96
CA THR A 75 16.46 -23.66 0.97
C THR A 75 15.84 -24.66 -0.01
N ALA A 76 14.50 -24.73 -0.08
CA ALA A 76 13.79 -25.56 -1.04
C ALA A 76 14.05 -25.15 -2.50
N LEU A 77 14.01 -23.85 -2.81
CA LEU A 77 14.31 -23.32 -4.14
C LEU A 77 15.75 -23.64 -4.56
N THR A 78 16.70 -23.49 -3.63
CA THR A 78 18.11 -23.83 -3.88
C THR A 78 18.28 -25.32 -4.17
N ALA A 79 17.63 -26.18 -3.38
CA ALA A 79 17.64 -27.63 -3.60
C ALA A 79 17.00 -28.05 -4.93
N ALA A 80 16.00 -27.29 -5.41
CA ALA A 80 15.34 -27.50 -6.70
C ALA A 80 16.11 -26.90 -7.91
N GLY A 81 17.30 -26.34 -7.70
CA GLY A 81 18.07 -25.69 -8.77
C GLY A 81 17.58 -24.29 -9.16
N LEU A 82 16.66 -23.71 -8.39
CA LEU A 82 16.06 -22.38 -8.58
C LEU A 82 16.66 -21.31 -7.66
N GLY A 83 17.93 -21.49 -7.23
CA GLY A 83 18.61 -20.59 -6.29
C GLY A 83 18.64 -19.12 -6.73
N GLY A 84 18.60 -18.85 -8.04
CA GLY A 84 18.56 -17.48 -8.59
C GLY A 84 17.31 -16.68 -8.20
N PHE A 85 16.21 -17.33 -7.81
CA PHE A 85 14.97 -16.66 -7.42
C PHE A 85 14.89 -16.37 -5.92
N VAL A 86 15.82 -16.89 -5.11
CA VAL A 86 15.79 -16.74 -3.65
C VAL A 86 15.74 -15.26 -3.27
N SER A 87 16.62 -14.44 -3.83
CA SER A 87 16.63 -12.99 -3.57
C SER A 87 15.29 -12.32 -3.90
N THR A 88 14.66 -12.69 -5.01
CA THR A 88 13.34 -12.17 -5.41
C THR A 88 12.28 -12.47 -4.36
N PHE A 89 12.21 -13.71 -3.85
CA PHE A 89 11.24 -14.06 -2.80
C PHE A 89 11.54 -13.36 -1.48
N TRP A 90 12.83 -13.21 -1.11
CA TRP A 90 13.21 -12.41 0.05
C TRP A 90 12.79 -10.95 -0.10
N SER A 91 12.89 -10.35 -1.29
CA SER A 91 12.40 -8.98 -1.54
C SER A 91 10.87 -8.86 -1.42
N LEU A 92 10.14 -9.96 -1.56
CA LEU A 92 8.67 -10.02 -1.42
C LEU A 92 8.23 -10.46 -0.01
N HIS A 93 9.10 -10.32 0.99
CA HIS A 93 8.82 -10.74 2.37
C HIS A 93 7.53 -10.15 2.96
N PHE A 94 7.13 -8.94 2.55
CA PHE A 94 5.93 -8.27 3.03
C PHE A 94 4.65 -9.03 2.67
N ILE A 95 4.63 -9.71 1.53
CA ILE A 95 3.49 -10.51 1.07
C ILE A 95 3.37 -11.77 1.91
N LEU A 96 4.50 -12.45 2.13
CA LEU A 96 4.54 -13.59 3.02
C LEU A 96 4.17 -13.20 4.45
N ALA A 97 4.59 -12.02 4.91
CA ALA A 97 4.18 -11.47 6.21
C ALA A 97 2.67 -11.29 6.31
N LEU A 98 2.04 -10.71 5.28
CA LEU A 98 0.58 -10.57 5.20
C LEU A 98 -0.12 -11.94 5.24
N LEU A 99 0.35 -12.92 4.47
CA LEU A 99 -0.21 -14.26 4.47
C LEU A 99 -0.06 -14.95 5.84
N MET A 100 1.10 -14.81 6.50
CA MET A 100 1.30 -15.33 7.86
C MET A 100 0.39 -14.62 8.87
N ALA A 101 0.22 -13.30 8.75
CA ALA A 101 -0.68 -12.53 9.61
C ALA A 101 -2.14 -12.99 9.46
N LEU A 102 -2.60 -13.16 8.22
CA LEU A 102 -3.94 -13.68 7.91
C LEU A 102 -4.13 -15.12 8.43
N ALA A 103 -3.11 -15.96 8.30
CA ALA A 103 -3.15 -17.32 8.84
C ALA A 103 -3.26 -17.32 10.36
N VAL A 104 -2.45 -16.51 11.06
CA VAL A 104 -2.51 -16.35 12.52
C VAL A 104 -3.87 -15.79 12.94
N ARG A 105 -4.38 -14.78 12.23
CA ARG A 105 -5.70 -14.23 12.47
C ARG A 105 -6.80 -15.29 12.35
N ALA A 106 -6.77 -16.07 11.26
CA ALA A 106 -7.74 -17.14 11.04
C ALA A 106 -7.68 -18.25 12.09
N VAL A 107 -6.51 -18.51 12.69
CA VAL A 107 -6.38 -19.44 13.83
C VAL A 107 -7.00 -18.84 15.09
N LEU A 108 -6.77 -17.55 15.36
CA LEU A 108 -7.35 -16.86 16.52
C LEU A 108 -8.88 -16.75 16.41
N ASP A 109 -9.40 -16.47 15.21
CA ASP A 109 -10.84 -16.43 14.97
C ASP A 109 -11.47 -17.83 15.19
N ARG A 110 -10.86 -18.90 14.63
CA ARG A 110 -11.34 -20.28 14.83
C ARG A 110 -11.27 -20.76 16.27
N THR A 111 -10.29 -20.29 17.03
CA THR A 111 -10.15 -20.64 18.46
C THR A 111 -10.95 -19.72 19.38
N GLY A 112 -11.67 -18.73 18.84
CA GLY A 112 -12.45 -17.77 19.61
C GLY A 112 -11.59 -16.80 20.45
N ARG A 113 -10.31 -16.61 20.09
CA ARG A 113 -9.32 -15.81 20.83
C ARG A 113 -8.97 -14.49 20.16
N ALA A 114 -9.66 -14.14 19.08
CA ALA A 114 -9.41 -12.89 18.36
C ALA A 114 -9.63 -11.62 19.19
N TYR A 115 -10.44 -11.70 20.27
CA TYR A 115 -10.66 -10.61 21.22
C TYR A 115 -9.39 -10.17 21.99
N LEU A 116 -8.33 -10.97 21.94
CA LEU A 116 -7.02 -10.62 22.54
C LEU A 116 -6.27 -9.55 21.72
N ILE A 117 -6.67 -9.31 20.47
CA ILE A 117 -6.09 -8.29 19.61
C ILE A 117 -6.88 -7.00 19.77
N ASP A 118 -6.25 -5.96 20.33
CA ASP A 118 -6.83 -4.63 20.38
C ASP A 118 -6.43 -3.81 19.16
N SER A 119 -7.41 -3.35 18.39
CA SER A 119 -7.19 -2.58 17.16
C SER A 119 -6.59 -1.20 17.43
N GLY A 120 -6.90 -0.59 18.57
CA GLY A 120 -6.34 0.71 18.96
C GLY A 120 -4.84 0.61 19.24
N LEU A 121 -4.43 -0.31 20.12
CA LEU A 121 -3.03 -0.58 20.44
C LEU A 121 -2.23 -1.00 19.18
N MET A 122 -2.80 -1.84 18.32
CA MET A 122 -2.19 -2.21 17.03
C MET A 122 -2.01 -0.98 16.11
N THR A 123 -3.02 -0.10 16.03
CA THR A 123 -2.94 1.14 15.23
C THR A 123 -1.86 2.10 15.74
N ARG A 124 -1.71 2.23 17.06
CA ARG A 124 -0.66 3.08 17.65
C ARG A 124 0.74 2.50 17.42
N THR A 125 0.88 1.17 17.56
CA THR A 125 2.13 0.46 17.25
C THR A 125 2.52 0.64 15.78
N MET A 126 1.55 0.48 14.88
CA MET A 126 1.73 0.74 13.46
C MET A 126 2.21 2.17 13.23
N GLY A 127 1.59 3.17 13.85
CA GLY A 127 2.02 4.57 13.75
C GLY A 127 3.50 4.76 14.10
N VAL A 128 3.96 4.19 15.20
CA VAL A 128 5.38 4.26 15.61
C VAL A 128 6.29 3.58 14.59
N PHE A 129 5.94 2.41 14.09
CA PHE A 129 6.75 1.73 13.06
C PHE A 129 6.76 2.48 11.73
N LEU A 130 5.69 3.17 11.39
CA LEU A 130 5.65 4.04 10.20
C LEU A 130 6.59 5.22 10.33
N ASP A 131 6.66 5.86 11.50
CA ASP A 131 7.60 6.94 11.73
C ASP A 131 9.05 6.46 11.59
N PHE A 132 9.38 5.29 12.17
CA PHE A 132 10.71 4.68 11.99
C PHE A 132 10.99 4.32 10.54
N LEU A 133 10.02 3.77 9.82
CA LEU A 133 10.15 3.44 8.40
C LEU A 133 10.45 4.69 7.57
N ILE A 134 9.72 5.79 7.80
CA ILE A 134 9.93 7.06 7.10
C ILE A 134 11.32 7.62 7.38
N VAL A 135 11.73 7.65 8.66
CA VAL A 135 13.05 8.13 9.06
C VAL A 135 14.15 7.26 8.43
N ALA A 136 14.02 5.94 8.48
CA ALA A 136 14.98 5.01 7.88
C ALA A 136 15.04 5.16 6.35
N ALA A 137 13.90 5.32 5.68
CA ALA A 137 13.83 5.51 4.24
C ALA A 137 14.53 6.80 3.81
N VAL A 138 14.29 7.91 4.52
CA VAL A 138 14.98 9.19 4.28
C VAL A 138 16.47 9.07 4.56
N ALA A 139 16.86 8.40 5.65
CA ALA A 139 18.26 8.18 6.01
C ALA A 139 19.00 7.27 5.02
N ALA A 140 18.30 6.35 4.34
CA ALA A 140 18.89 5.46 3.34
C ALA A 140 19.18 6.15 1.99
N ILE A 141 18.64 7.36 1.75
CA ILE A 141 18.88 8.11 0.51
C ILE A 141 20.36 8.51 0.43
N SER A 142 21.06 8.00 -0.57
CA SER A 142 22.45 8.39 -0.84
C SER A 142 22.52 9.79 -1.44
N PHE A 143 22.98 10.75 -0.65
CA PHE A 143 23.18 12.14 -1.11
C PHE A 143 24.10 12.20 -2.34
N VAL A 144 25.13 11.35 -2.39
CA VAL A 144 26.07 11.27 -3.53
C VAL A 144 25.35 10.87 -4.81
N VAL A 145 24.45 9.89 -4.76
CA VAL A 145 23.64 9.46 -5.91
C VAL A 145 22.68 10.56 -6.32
N VAL A 146 22.01 11.20 -5.37
CA VAL A 146 21.08 12.31 -5.66
C VAL A 146 21.82 13.45 -6.35
N GLN A 147 23.01 13.83 -5.89
CA GLN A 147 23.80 14.88 -6.53
C GLN A 147 24.27 14.51 -7.93
N ALA A 148 24.65 13.24 -8.17
CA ALA A 148 25.08 12.78 -9.48
C ALA A 148 23.91 12.70 -10.50
N TYR A 149 22.70 12.38 -10.03
CA TYR A 149 21.54 12.09 -10.89
C TYR A 149 20.34 13.01 -10.64
N TRP A 150 20.53 14.19 -10.06
CA TRP A 150 19.44 15.09 -9.67
C TRP A 150 18.52 15.45 -10.85
N LEU A 151 19.09 15.66 -12.04
CA LEU A 151 18.32 16.04 -13.23
C LEU A 151 17.49 14.85 -13.76
N PRO A 152 18.06 13.65 -14.01
CA PRO A 152 17.26 12.47 -14.31
C PRO A 152 16.16 12.17 -13.28
N ILE A 153 16.46 12.29 -11.99
CA ILE A 153 15.49 12.07 -10.90
C ILE A 153 14.35 13.08 -10.99
N LEU A 154 14.66 14.36 -11.21
CA LEU A 154 13.66 15.42 -11.32
C LEU A 154 12.77 15.22 -12.55
N LEU A 155 13.37 14.96 -13.71
CA LEU A 155 12.62 14.72 -14.95
C LEU A 155 11.71 13.50 -14.82
N MET A 156 12.23 12.38 -14.29
CA MET A 156 11.44 11.18 -14.05
C MET A 156 10.30 11.44 -13.06
N SER A 157 10.57 12.13 -11.94
CA SER A 157 9.55 12.48 -10.95
C SER A 157 8.42 13.31 -11.54
N ILE A 158 8.75 14.30 -12.38
CA ILE A 158 7.74 15.17 -13.01
C ILE A 158 6.94 14.40 -14.06
N LEU A 159 7.63 13.70 -14.97
CA LEU A 159 6.99 13.00 -16.08
C LEU A 159 6.15 11.81 -15.58
N ALA A 160 6.74 10.96 -14.74
CA ALA A 160 6.04 9.83 -14.15
C ALA A 160 4.93 10.29 -13.21
N GLY A 161 5.18 11.31 -12.37
CA GLY A 161 4.16 11.86 -11.48
C GLY A 161 2.95 12.39 -12.25
N ALA A 162 3.17 13.17 -13.31
CA ALA A 162 2.08 13.67 -14.16
C ALA A 162 1.35 12.54 -14.89
N ALA A 163 2.08 11.54 -15.40
CA ALA A 163 1.48 10.36 -16.04
C ALA A 163 0.63 9.54 -15.06
N THR A 164 1.12 9.31 -13.83
CA THR A 164 0.39 8.62 -12.76
C THR A 164 -0.88 9.36 -12.40
N ILE A 165 -0.82 10.69 -12.21
CA ILE A 165 -2.01 11.51 -11.95
C ILE A 165 -3.02 11.35 -13.09
N GLY A 166 -2.59 11.50 -14.34
CA GLY A 166 -3.47 11.41 -15.51
C GLY A 166 -4.12 10.03 -15.64
N LEU A 167 -3.34 8.96 -15.48
CA LEU A 167 -3.81 7.59 -15.57
C LEU A 167 -4.78 7.24 -14.44
N LEU A 168 -4.42 7.53 -13.19
CA LEU A 168 -5.26 7.23 -12.04
C LEU A 168 -6.55 8.05 -12.06
N TYR A 169 -6.49 9.33 -12.47
CA TYR A 169 -7.68 10.14 -12.63
C TYR A 169 -8.61 9.58 -13.72
N TRP A 170 -8.03 9.16 -14.85
CA TRP A 170 -8.82 8.54 -15.92
C TRP A 170 -9.47 7.23 -15.47
N LEU A 171 -8.73 6.42 -14.71
CA LEU A 171 -9.14 5.09 -14.26
C LEU A 171 -10.18 5.16 -13.15
N CYS A 172 -9.95 5.96 -12.10
CA CYS A 172 -10.82 5.97 -10.92
C CYS A 172 -12.26 6.38 -11.25
N TRP A 173 -12.45 7.28 -12.21
CA TRP A 173 -13.77 7.72 -12.69
C TRP A 173 -14.43 6.79 -13.71
N ARG A 174 -13.76 5.70 -14.12
CA ARG A 174 -14.26 4.73 -15.12
C ARG A 174 -14.33 3.30 -14.63
N ALA A 175 -13.55 2.98 -13.62
CA ALA A 175 -13.34 1.63 -13.10
C ALA A 175 -14.13 1.35 -11.82
N PHE A 176 -14.39 2.39 -11.03
CA PHE A 176 -15.15 2.30 -9.79
C PHE A 176 -16.51 2.95 -9.97
N ASP A 177 -17.50 2.49 -9.21
CA ASP A 177 -18.86 3.06 -9.19
C ASP A 177 -19.05 4.06 -8.04
N ASP A 178 -18.12 4.09 -7.08
CA ASP A 178 -18.22 4.84 -5.84
C ASP A 178 -16.90 5.52 -5.46
N TYR A 179 -17.00 6.56 -4.62
CA TYR A 179 -15.87 7.24 -3.94
C TYR A 179 -14.65 7.51 -4.84
N HIS A 180 -14.88 7.93 -6.10
CA HIS A 180 -13.83 8.01 -7.11
C HIS A 180 -12.66 8.90 -6.69
N PHE A 181 -12.93 9.99 -5.95
CA PHE A 181 -11.90 10.91 -5.50
C PHE A 181 -11.09 10.32 -4.33
N GLU A 182 -11.75 9.71 -3.35
CA GLU A 182 -11.10 9.05 -2.23
C GLU A 182 -10.21 7.89 -2.71
N ARG A 183 -10.72 7.06 -3.64
CA ARG A 183 -9.95 6.00 -4.31
C ARG A 183 -8.78 6.56 -5.11
N PHE A 184 -8.98 7.69 -5.80
CA PHE A 184 -7.89 8.35 -6.53
C PHE A 184 -6.80 8.87 -5.61
N VAL A 185 -7.17 9.47 -4.48
CA VAL A 185 -6.22 9.97 -3.47
C VAL A 185 -5.43 8.82 -2.86
N GLU A 186 -6.11 7.73 -2.49
CA GLU A 186 -5.51 6.52 -1.96
C GLU A 186 -4.52 5.91 -2.97
N LEU A 187 -4.99 5.53 -4.18
CA LEU A 187 -4.15 4.92 -5.21
C LEU A 187 -2.98 5.82 -5.61
N PHE A 188 -3.16 7.14 -5.64
CA PHE A 188 -2.06 8.07 -5.90
C PHE A 188 -1.00 8.01 -4.81
N GLY A 189 -1.41 7.98 -3.54
CA GLY A 189 -0.51 7.81 -2.41
C GLY A 189 0.21 6.45 -2.41
N GLU A 190 -0.45 5.39 -2.87
CA GLU A 190 0.14 4.06 -3.00
C GLU A 190 1.18 4.04 -4.13
N MET A 191 0.82 4.50 -5.34
CA MET A 191 1.68 4.49 -6.53
C MET A 191 2.89 5.42 -6.42
N THR A 192 2.83 6.45 -5.56
CA THR A 192 3.94 7.39 -5.31
C THR A 192 4.69 7.14 -4.01
N GLY A 193 4.29 6.11 -3.26
CA GLY A 193 4.87 5.79 -1.96
C GLY A 193 4.60 4.34 -1.57
N THR A 194 3.83 4.16 -0.51
CA THR A 194 3.43 2.84 0.00
C THR A 194 1.97 2.90 0.42
N ILE A 195 1.32 1.75 0.58
CA ILE A 195 -0.05 1.66 1.13
C ILE A 195 -0.16 2.47 2.42
N ASN A 196 0.85 2.45 3.29
CA ASN A 196 0.79 3.21 4.54
C ASN A 196 0.72 4.73 4.31
N SER A 197 1.47 5.24 3.33
CA SER A 197 1.42 6.64 2.91
C SER A 197 0.07 6.97 2.27
N ALA A 198 -0.50 6.03 1.50
CA ALA A 198 -1.84 6.13 0.92
C ALA A 198 -2.92 6.30 1.98
N ILE A 199 -2.90 5.45 3.01
CA ILE A 199 -3.87 5.47 4.11
C ILE A 199 -3.79 6.78 4.92
N ILE A 200 -2.60 7.33 5.11
CA ILE A 200 -2.44 8.66 5.74
C ILE A 200 -3.08 9.75 4.88
N LEU A 201 -2.88 9.70 3.57
CA LEU A 201 -3.47 10.68 2.65
C LEU A 201 -5.00 10.53 2.58
N LEU A 202 -5.50 9.29 2.59
CA LEU A 202 -6.92 8.96 2.64
C LEU A 202 -7.58 9.47 3.92
N ARG A 203 -6.92 9.44 5.09
CA ARG A 203 -7.47 10.02 6.34
C ARG A 203 -7.78 11.51 6.24
N VAL A 204 -7.17 12.24 5.30
CA VAL A 204 -7.50 13.64 5.09
C VAL A 204 -8.88 13.78 4.44
N THR A 205 -9.30 12.82 3.63
CA THR A 205 -10.59 12.80 2.91
C THR A 205 -11.64 11.88 3.54
N ASP A 206 -11.21 10.87 4.29
CA ASP A 206 -12.04 9.91 5.04
C ASP A 206 -11.40 9.64 6.42
N PRO A 207 -11.55 10.57 7.39
CA PRO A 207 -10.84 10.51 8.67
C PRO A 207 -11.21 9.29 9.53
N GLU A 208 -12.45 8.83 9.41
CA GLU A 208 -13.02 7.73 10.20
C GLU A 208 -13.04 6.39 9.43
N PHE A 209 -12.51 6.35 8.21
CA PHE A 209 -12.54 5.19 7.30
C PHE A 209 -13.94 4.61 7.13
N LYS A 210 -14.93 5.48 6.90
CA LYS A 210 -16.32 5.07 6.68
C LYS A 210 -16.54 4.45 5.30
N THR A 211 -15.66 4.76 4.34
CA THR A 211 -15.74 4.23 2.98
C THR A 211 -15.06 2.85 2.87
N PRO A 212 -15.47 2.00 1.91
CA PRO A 212 -14.78 0.74 1.65
C PRO A 212 -13.36 0.92 1.10
N VAL A 213 -12.92 2.15 0.79
CA VAL A 213 -11.65 2.42 0.09
C VAL A 213 -10.44 1.86 0.82
N ALA A 214 -10.37 2.02 2.15
CA ALA A 214 -9.24 1.52 2.93
C ALA A 214 -9.19 -0.02 2.97
N GLU A 215 -10.36 -0.67 3.01
CA GLU A 215 -10.47 -2.13 3.00
C GLU A 215 -10.14 -2.70 1.61
N ASP A 216 -10.68 -2.08 0.56
CA ASP A 216 -10.41 -2.43 -0.84
C ASP A 216 -8.94 -2.26 -1.20
N ALA A 217 -8.26 -1.23 -0.69
CA ALA A 217 -6.83 -1.05 -0.88
C ALA A 217 -6.03 -2.24 -0.32
N ALA A 218 -6.36 -2.69 0.89
CA ALA A 218 -5.67 -3.80 1.54
C ALA A 218 -5.87 -5.13 0.79
N TYR A 219 -7.10 -5.46 0.40
CA TYR A 219 -7.38 -6.68 -0.36
C TYR A 219 -6.89 -6.59 -1.81
N GLY A 220 -7.12 -5.45 -2.45
CA GLY A 220 -6.76 -5.17 -3.83
C GLY A 220 -5.26 -5.30 -4.06
N SER A 221 -4.43 -4.77 -3.17
CA SER A 221 -2.97 -4.87 -3.29
C SER A 221 -2.49 -6.33 -3.14
N GLY A 222 -3.13 -7.12 -2.28
CA GLY A 222 -2.88 -8.55 -2.14
C GLY A 222 -3.25 -9.37 -3.38
N ILE A 223 -4.41 -9.10 -4.00
CA ILE A 223 -4.84 -9.76 -5.23
C ILE A 223 -3.97 -9.34 -6.43
N SER A 224 -3.64 -8.05 -6.50
CA SER A 224 -2.83 -7.45 -7.56
C SER A 224 -1.43 -8.07 -7.65
N PHE A 225 -0.91 -8.62 -6.54
CA PHE A 225 0.36 -9.34 -6.56
C PHE A 225 0.39 -10.47 -7.61
N PHE A 226 -0.67 -11.27 -7.71
CA PHE A 226 -0.72 -12.38 -8.66
C PHE A 226 -0.73 -11.88 -10.11
N ALA A 227 -1.42 -10.75 -10.36
CA ALA A 227 -1.35 -10.05 -11.65
C ALA A 227 0.02 -9.38 -11.87
N GLY A 228 0.77 -9.07 -10.82
CA GLY A 228 2.12 -8.53 -10.89
C GLY A 228 3.20 -9.55 -11.24
N LEU A 229 2.96 -10.86 -11.04
CA LEU A 229 3.97 -11.90 -11.26
C LEU A 229 4.59 -11.89 -12.67
N PRO A 230 3.81 -11.77 -13.78
CA PRO A 230 4.39 -11.66 -15.11
C PRO A 230 5.28 -10.42 -15.28
N LEU A 231 4.90 -9.30 -14.67
CA LEU A 231 5.67 -8.05 -14.73
C LEU A 231 7.01 -8.18 -14.00
N ILE A 232 7.03 -8.85 -12.84
CA ILE A 232 8.26 -9.11 -12.08
C ILE A 232 9.25 -9.92 -12.93
N PHE A 233 8.77 -10.94 -13.65
CA PHE A 233 9.61 -11.74 -14.54
C PHE A 233 10.14 -10.89 -15.72
N MET A 234 9.28 -10.10 -16.36
CA MET A 234 9.66 -9.22 -17.47
C MET A 234 10.68 -8.14 -17.05
N LEU A 235 10.60 -7.64 -15.82
CA LEU A 235 11.55 -6.65 -15.29
C LEU A 235 12.99 -7.19 -15.19
N GLN A 236 13.14 -8.49 -14.94
CA GLN A 236 14.45 -9.14 -14.82
C GLN A 236 15.04 -9.56 -16.17
N MET A 237 14.22 -9.55 -17.24
CA MET A 237 14.58 -10.05 -18.56
C MET A 237 15.82 -9.34 -19.18
N PRO A 238 15.94 -8.00 -19.13
CA PRO A 238 17.12 -7.29 -19.63
C PRO A 238 18.43 -7.73 -18.96
N PHE A 239 18.38 -8.04 -17.66
CA PHE A 239 19.54 -8.44 -16.87
C PHE A 239 19.92 -9.90 -17.10
N LEU A 240 18.93 -10.81 -17.01
CA LEU A 240 19.16 -12.25 -17.05
C LEU A 240 19.50 -12.78 -18.45
N TYR A 241 18.87 -12.24 -19.49
CA TYR A 241 18.96 -12.81 -20.85
C TYR A 241 19.69 -11.90 -21.84
N PHE A 242 19.66 -10.58 -21.62
CA PHE A 242 20.23 -9.61 -22.55
C PHE A 242 21.50 -8.92 -22.04
N GLN A 243 22.04 -9.33 -20.88
CA GLN A 243 23.26 -8.77 -20.29
C GLN A 243 23.25 -7.23 -20.25
N ASN A 244 22.11 -6.65 -19.90
CA ASN A 244 21.90 -5.20 -19.80
C ASN A 244 22.01 -4.44 -21.15
N ARG A 245 21.84 -5.12 -22.29
CA ARG A 245 21.76 -4.48 -23.60
C ARG A 245 20.43 -3.75 -23.79
N VAL A 246 20.48 -2.67 -24.57
CA VAL A 246 19.31 -1.81 -24.88
C VAL A 246 18.17 -2.60 -25.53
N GLU A 247 18.48 -3.62 -26.32
CA GLU A 247 17.52 -4.53 -26.96
C GLU A 247 16.58 -5.19 -25.94
N GLY A 248 17.12 -5.61 -24.79
CA GLY A 248 16.33 -6.21 -23.71
C GLY A 248 15.32 -5.23 -23.11
N TYR A 249 15.70 -3.96 -22.99
CA TYR A 249 14.81 -2.91 -22.47
C TYR A 249 13.65 -2.60 -23.43
N TRP A 250 13.89 -2.63 -24.75
CA TRP A 250 12.82 -2.46 -25.73
C TRP A 250 11.82 -3.62 -25.70
N LEU A 251 12.31 -4.85 -25.56
CA LEU A 251 11.46 -6.03 -25.43
C LEU A 251 10.68 -6.03 -24.12
N MET A 252 11.29 -5.59 -23.02
CA MET A 252 10.61 -5.39 -21.74
C MET A 252 9.48 -4.37 -21.87
N LEU A 253 9.74 -3.22 -22.51
CA LEU A 253 8.74 -2.18 -22.70
C LEU A 253 7.58 -2.65 -23.61
N LEU A 254 7.90 -3.41 -24.67
CA LEU A 254 6.88 -4.07 -25.49
C LEU A 254 6.04 -5.05 -24.66
N GLY A 255 6.68 -5.88 -23.84
CA GLY A 255 6.02 -6.82 -22.94
C GLY A 255 5.06 -6.14 -21.97
N PHE A 256 5.51 -5.07 -21.29
CA PHE A 256 4.66 -4.27 -20.41
C PHE A 256 3.49 -3.63 -21.16
N THR A 257 3.71 -3.11 -22.36
CA THR A 257 2.66 -2.51 -23.18
C THR A 257 1.60 -3.55 -23.57
N VAL A 258 2.04 -4.72 -24.04
CA VAL A 258 1.13 -5.83 -24.39
C VAL A 258 0.37 -6.30 -23.16
N TYR A 259 1.04 -6.45 -22.02
CA TYR A 259 0.40 -6.88 -20.79
C TYR A 259 -0.64 -5.87 -20.28
N LEU A 260 -0.32 -4.58 -20.33
CA LEU A 260 -1.26 -3.50 -20.01
C LEU A 260 -2.50 -3.54 -20.91
N VAL A 261 -2.32 -3.69 -22.22
CA VAL A 261 -3.43 -3.80 -23.17
C VAL A 261 -4.28 -5.03 -22.88
N LEU A 262 -3.67 -6.18 -22.58
CA LEU A 262 -4.37 -7.39 -22.18
C LEU A 262 -5.18 -7.18 -20.90
N LEU A 263 -4.59 -6.57 -19.87
CA LEU A 263 -5.29 -6.25 -18.63
C LEU A 263 -6.50 -5.34 -18.87
N LEU A 264 -6.33 -4.27 -19.65
CA LEU A 264 -7.43 -3.37 -19.99
C LEU A 264 -8.53 -4.06 -20.80
N ALA A 265 -8.16 -4.95 -21.72
CA ALA A 265 -9.11 -5.72 -22.52
C ALA A 265 -9.90 -6.71 -21.65
N VAL A 266 -9.22 -7.44 -20.76
CA VAL A 266 -9.86 -8.36 -19.80
C VAL A 266 -10.75 -7.59 -18.85
N TRP A 267 -10.28 -6.49 -18.29
CA TRP A 267 -11.05 -5.66 -17.36
C TRP A 267 -12.32 -5.12 -18.02
N ARG A 268 -12.21 -4.65 -19.27
CA ARG A 268 -13.37 -4.25 -20.07
C ARG A 268 -14.32 -5.41 -20.37
N TRP A 269 -13.80 -6.60 -20.64
CA TRP A 269 -14.62 -7.78 -20.93
C TRP A 269 -15.43 -8.24 -19.72
N ILE A 270 -14.88 -8.11 -18.51
CA ILE A 270 -15.59 -8.43 -17.26
C ILE A 270 -16.66 -7.35 -16.93
N GLY A 271 -16.61 -6.19 -17.57
CA GLY A 271 -17.65 -5.16 -17.51
C GLY A 271 -17.42 -4.06 -16.47
N PHE A 272 -16.33 -4.13 -15.70
CA PHE A 272 -15.98 -3.15 -14.66
C PHE A 272 -15.22 -1.93 -15.19
N LEU A 273 -15.07 -1.76 -16.51
CA LEU A 273 -14.42 -0.59 -17.11
C LEU A 273 -15.30 0.07 -18.16
N ASP A 274 -15.89 1.22 -17.83
CA ASP A 274 -16.67 2.04 -18.76
C ASP A 274 -15.83 3.12 -19.44
N LEU A 275 -15.52 2.91 -20.72
CA LEU A 275 -14.77 3.87 -21.53
C LEU A 275 -15.57 5.13 -21.88
N LYS A 276 -16.90 5.11 -21.77
CA LYS A 276 -17.78 6.26 -22.09
C LYS A 276 -17.78 7.33 -20.99
N GLY A 277 -17.05 7.09 -19.90
CA GLY A 277 -17.02 7.97 -18.72
C GLY A 277 -18.22 7.74 -17.82
N PRO A 278 -18.21 8.29 -16.60
CA PRO A 278 -19.32 8.09 -15.67
C PRO A 278 -20.56 8.73 -16.31
N GLY A 279 -21.48 7.89 -16.76
CA GLY A 279 -22.80 8.35 -17.18
C GLY A 279 -23.40 9.10 -16.00
N ARG A 280 -23.61 10.42 -16.15
CA ARG A 280 -24.39 11.21 -15.19
C ARG A 280 -25.71 10.47 -14.94
N LYS A 281 -25.81 9.82 -13.79
CA LYS A 281 -27.07 9.51 -13.12
C LYS A 281 -27.20 10.48 -11.97
#